data_AF-A0A957FE80-F1
#
_entry.id   AF-A0A957FE80-F1
#
_cell.length_a   1.000
_cell.length_b   1.000
_cell.length_c   1.000
_cell.angle_alpha   90.00
_cell.angle_beta   90.00
_cell.angle_gamma   90.00
#
_symmetry.space_group_name_H-M   'P 1'
#
loop_
_entity.id
_entity.type
_entity.pdbx_description
1 polymer ?
#
loop_
_entity_poly.entity_id
_entity_poly.type
_entity_poly.pdbx_seq_one_letter_code
_entity_poly.pdbx_strand_id
1 'polypeptide(L)'
;MGVNFVHGKATEIHPDEQYVVVELKDDGQIKHIAYDYLLIATGPKLNYAATEGLGPKYGYTQSICTAPHAVDSRDAYFKQIERMKQGERVKFVVGTGHPGATCQGAAFEYITN
;
A
#
# COMPACT_ATOMS: atom_id res chain seq x y z
N MET A 1 -20.01 6.39 -21.99
CA MET A 1 -18.60 6.43 -21.52
C MET A 1 -17.75 5.73 -22.56
N GLY A 2 -16.75 6.41 -23.13
CA GLY A 2 -15.88 5.89 -24.19
C GLY A 2 -14.56 5.30 -23.69
N VAL A 3 -14.51 4.88 -22.41
CA VAL A 3 -13.33 4.29 -21.79
C VAL A 3 -13.60 2.82 -21.55
N ASN A 4 -12.74 1.97 -22.11
CA ASN A 4 -12.76 0.54 -21.81
C ASN A 4 -12.06 0.31 -20.47
N PHE A 5 -12.78 -0.22 -19.48
CA PHE A 5 -12.23 -0.56 -18.17
C PHE A 5 -11.94 -2.05 -18.08
N VAL A 6 -10.68 -2.40 -17.81
CA VAL A 6 -10.25 -3.78 -17.56
C VAL A 6 -9.85 -3.92 -16.10
N HIS A 7 -10.63 -4.69 -15.34
CA HIS A 7 -10.36 -4.96 -13.93
C HIS A 7 -9.40 -6.13 -13.78
N GLY A 8 -8.11 -5.82 -13.71
CA GLY A 8 -7.06 -6.83 -13.56
C GLY A 8 -5.73 -6.21 -13.16
N LYS A 9 -4.77 -7.06 -12.85
CA LYS A 9 -3.40 -6.66 -12.52
C LYS A 9 -2.55 -6.75 -13.78
N ALA A 10 -1.93 -5.64 -14.17
CA ALA A 10 -0.86 -5.68 -15.17
C ALA A 10 0.37 -6.39 -14.55
N THR A 11 0.79 -7.50 -15.16
CA THR A 11 1.91 -8.33 -14.69
C THR A 11 3.19 -8.08 -15.48
N GLU A 12 3.06 -7.79 -16.78
CA GLU A 12 4.17 -7.55 -17.69
C GLU A 12 3.85 -6.44 -18.69
N ILE A 13 4.88 -5.73 -19.13
CA ILE A 13 4.80 -4.74 -20.20
C ILE A 13 5.84 -5.16 -21.25
N HIS A 14 5.38 -5.37 -22.49
CA HIS A 14 6.20 -5.72 -23.65
C HIS A 14 6.25 -4.48 -24.56
N PRO A 15 7.29 -3.63 -24.44
CA PRO A 15 7.35 -2.34 -25.13
C PRO A 15 7.62 -2.45 -26.62
N ASP A 16 8.43 -3.44 -27.04
CA ASP A 16 8.82 -3.60 -28.44
C ASP A 16 7.66 -4.14 -29.29
N GLU A 17 6.83 -5.01 -28.70
CA GLU A 17 5.62 -5.58 -29.30
C GLU A 17 4.35 -4.78 -28.94
N GLN A 18 4.49 -3.75 -28.13
CA GLN A 18 3.44 -2.82 -27.73
C GLN A 18 2.18 -3.47 -27.13
N TYR A 19 2.35 -4.36 -26.14
CA TYR A 19 1.23 -4.89 -25.36
C TYR A 19 1.51 -5.02 -23.86
N VAL A 20 0.44 -5.06 -23.06
CA VAL A 20 0.47 -5.33 -21.62
C VAL A 20 -0.18 -6.68 -21.35
N VAL A 21 0.45 -7.49 -20.49
CA VAL A 21 -0.14 -8.71 -19.96
C VAL A 21 -0.92 -8.37 -18.70
N VAL A 22 -2.20 -8.73 -18.69
CA VAL A 22 -3.12 -8.47 -17.57
C VAL A 22 -3.68 -9.79 -17.08
N GLU A 23 -3.53 -10.04 -15.78
CA GLU A 23 -4.23 -11.09 -15.05
C GLU A 23 -5.58 -10.54 -14.57
N LEU A 24 -6.68 -11.05 -15.12
CA LEU A 24 -8.04 -10.58 -14.79
C LEU A 24 -8.40 -10.92 -13.34
N LYS A 25 -9.06 -9.98 -12.66
CA LYS A 25 -9.38 -10.15 -11.23
C LYS A 25 -10.39 -11.26 -10.95
N ASP A 26 -11.33 -11.48 -11.87
CA ASP A 26 -12.49 -12.34 -11.62
C ASP A 26 -12.12 -13.83 -11.66
N ASP A 27 -11.30 -14.25 -12.61
CA ASP A 27 -10.97 -15.66 -12.87
C ASP A 27 -9.46 -15.93 -13.08
N GLY A 28 -8.61 -14.91 -13.00
CA GLY A 28 -7.16 -15.05 -13.21
C GLY A 28 -6.76 -15.27 -14.67
N GLN A 29 -7.68 -15.15 -15.64
CA GLN A 29 -7.33 -15.31 -17.05
C GLN A 29 -6.29 -14.28 -17.49
N ILE A 30 -5.36 -14.71 -18.33
CA ILE A 30 -4.33 -13.86 -18.90
C ILE A 30 -4.85 -13.22 -20.18
N LYS A 31 -4.77 -11.90 -20.25
CA LYS A 31 -5.17 -11.09 -21.41
C LYS A 31 -4.00 -10.24 -21.89
N HIS A 32 -3.78 -10.25 -23.20
CA HIS A 32 -2.85 -9.34 -23.85
C HIS A 32 -3.63 -8.13 -24.37
N ILE A 33 -3.22 -6.93 -23.98
CA ILE A 33 -3.84 -5.68 -24.40
C ILE A 33 -2.82 -4.88 -25.21
N ALA A 34 -3.03 -4.82 -26.53
CA ALA A 34 -2.22 -3.98 -27.40
C ALA A 34 -2.46 -2.49 -27.14
N TYR A 35 -1.45 -1.66 -27.37
CA TYR A 35 -1.53 -0.22 -27.23
C TYR A 35 -0.70 0.50 -28.30
N ASP A 36 -1.10 1.71 -28.70
CA ASP A 36 -0.24 2.62 -29.45
C ASP A 36 0.62 3.47 -28.51
N TYR A 37 0.03 3.87 -27.38
CA TYR A 37 0.65 4.66 -26.31
C TYR A 37 0.32 4.08 -24.94
N LEU A 38 1.30 4.07 -24.04
CA LEU A 38 1.15 3.57 -22.67
C LEU A 38 1.41 4.68 -21.64
N LEU A 39 0.41 5.00 -20.81
CA LEU A 39 0.55 5.86 -19.65
C LEU A 39 0.68 5.00 -18.38
N ILE A 40 1.83 5.06 -17.72
CA ILE A 40 2.09 4.31 -16.47
C ILE A 40 1.74 5.20 -15.27
N ALA A 41 0.68 4.85 -14.55
CA ALA A 41 0.19 5.56 -13.37
C ALA A 41 -0.10 4.60 -12.20
N THR A 42 0.78 3.63 -11.97
CA THR A 42 0.57 2.50 -11.03
C THR A 42 0.76 2.86 -9.55
N GLY A 43 1.23 4.07 -9.24
CA GLY A 43 1.48 4.51 -7.87
C GLY A 43 2.71 3.84 -7.22
N PRO A 44 2.88 4.00 -5.89
CA PRO A 44 4.07 3.51 -5.20
C PRO A 44 3.99 2.03 -4.83
N LYS A 45 5.10 1.31 -4.98
CA LYS A 45 5.33 0.04 -4.28
C LYS A 45 5.80 0.35 -2.85
N LEU A 46 5.04 -0.08 -1.85
CA LEU A 46 5.39 0.10 -0.45
C LEU A 46 6.52 -0.87 -0.05
N ASN A 47 7.75 -0.37 0.01
CA ASN A 47 8.94 -1.18 0.25
C ASN A 47 9.27 -1.32 1.74
N TYR A 48 8.44 -2.05 2.50
CA TYR A 48 8.71 -2.30 3.92
C TYR A 48 10.01 -3.06 4.16
N ALA A 49 10.43 -3.91 3.21
CA ALA A 49 11.66 -4.67 3.29
C ALA A 49 12.94 -3.81 3.25
N ALA A 50 12.84 -2.51 2.92
CA ALA A 50 13.97 -1.59 2.97
C ALA A 50 14.47 -1.32 4.40
N THR A 51 13.71 -1.70 5.43
CA THR A 51 14.11 -1.56 6.83
C THR A 51 13.63 -2.75 7.60
N GLU A 52 14.56 -3.45 8.25
CA GLU A 52 14.24 -4.63 9.04
C GLU A 52 13.19 -4.31 10.11
N GLY A 53 12.20 -5.19 10.26
CA GLY A 53 11.14 -5.03 11.26
C GLY A 53 10.01 -4.07 10.87
N LEU A 54 10.03 -3.43 9.70
CA LEU A 54 8.89 -2.62 9.23
C LEU A 54 7.79 -3.45 8.56
N GLY A 55 6.57 -2.93 8.68
CA GLY A 55 5.42 -3.33 7.88
C GLY A 55 4.41 -4.21 8.64
N PRO A 56 3.12 -4.15 8.25
CA PRO A 56 2.02 -4.70 9.05
C PRO A 56 1.93 -6.23 9.04
N LYS A 57 2.54 -6.89 8.04
CA LYS A 57 2.40 -8.34 7.83
C LYS A 57 3.53 -9.17 8.45
N TYR A 58 4.77 -8.69 8.35
CA TYR A 58 5.97 -9.44 8.73
C TYR A 58 6.88 -8.67 9.70
N GLY A 59 6.56 -7.41 9.97
CA GLY A 59 7.29 -6.56 10.91
C GLY A 59 6.50 -6.28 12.18
N TYR A 60 6.92 -5.22 12.87
CA TYR A 60 6.37 -4.78 14.15
C TYR A 60 5.53 -3.50 14.03
N THR A 61 5.45 -2.90 12.83
CA THR A 61 4.86 -1.57 12.62
C THR A 61 3.60 -1.63 11.77
N GLN A 62 2.72 -0.65 11.97
CA GLN A 62 1.53 -0.44 11.13
C GLN A 62 1.81 0.59 10.03
N SER A 63 0.87 0.76 9.08
CA SER A 63 0.99 1.69 7.96
C SER A 63 -0.38 2.24 7.58
N ILE A 64 -0.44 3.47 7.07
CA ILE A 64 -1.70 4.11 6.63
C ILE A 64 -1.72 4.43 5.13
N CYS A 65 -0.75 3.91 4.37
CA CYS A 65 -0.58 4.24 2.95
C CYS A 65 -1.68 3.66 2.03
N THR A 66 -2.47 2.70 2.51
CA THR A 66 -3.63 2.14 1.80
C THR A 66 -4.81 2.03 2.75
N ALA A 67 -6.03 2.04 2.20
CA ALA A 67 -7.25 1.87 2.99
C ALA A 67 -7.23 0.59 3.88
N PRO A 68 -6.85 -0.61 3.36
CA PRO A 68 -6.72 -1.79 4.21
C PRO A 68 -5.72 -1.61 5.36
N HIS A 69 -4.52 -1.07 5.08
CA HIS A 69 -3.53 -0.87 6.15
C HIS A 69 -4.00 0.17 7.19
N ALA A 70 -4.75 1.19 6.78
CA ALA A 70 -5.32 2.17 7.72
C ALA A 70 -6.35 1.54 8.66
N VAL A 71 -7.17 0.60 8.17
CA VAL A 71 -8.08 -0.19 9.01
C VAL A 71 -7.31 -1.07 9.99
N ASP A 72 -6.28 -1.77 9.52
CA ASP A 72 -5.41 -2.58 10.38
C ASP A 72 -4.74 -1.74 11.47
N SER A 73 -4.28 -0.54 11.11
CA SER A 73 -3.68 0.44 12.03
C SER A 73 -4.66 0.89 13.11
N ARG A 74 -5.91 1.19 12.74
CA ARG A 74 -6.99 1.53 13.68
C ARG A 74 -7.23 0.39 14.67
N ASP A 75 -7.33 -0.83 14.17
CA ASP A 75 -7.62 -1.99 15.02
C ASP A 75 -6.45 -2.29 15.97
N ALA A 76 -5.21 -2.12 15.50
CA ALA A 76 -4.02 -2.21 16.34
C ALA A 76 -4.01 -1.11 17.43
N TYR A 77 -4.42 0.11 17.08
CA TYR A 77 -4.54 1.22 18.03
C TYR A 77 -5.61 0.96 19.10
N PHE A 78 -6.82 0.52 18.72
CA PHE A 78 -7.87 0.20 19.70
C PHE A 78 -7.46 -0.90 20.68
N LYS A 79 -6.66 -1.89 20.25
CA LYS A 79 -6.07 -2.87 21.18
C LYS A 79 -5.16 -2.21 22.22
N GLN A 80 -4.39 -1.18 21.84
CA GLN A 80 -3.58 -0.42 22.80
C GLN A 80 -4.45 0.41 23.75
N ILE A 81 -5.57 0.97 23.27
CA ILE A 81 -6.52 1.70 24.11
C ILE A 81 -7.08 0.80 25.21
N GLU A 82 -7.46 -0.44 24.90
CA GLU A 82 -7.96 -1.39 25.90
C GLU A 82 -6.90 -1.72 26.97
N ARG A 83 -5.62 -1.85 26.59
CA ARG A 83 -4.52 -2.00 27.54
C ARG A 83 -4.37 -0.78 28.44
N MET A 84 -4.45 0.42 27.87
CA MET A 84 -4.35 1.67 28.64
C MET A 84 -5.52 1.83 29.62
N LYS A 85 -6.74 1.41 29.26
CA LYS A 85 -7.90 1.39 30.17
C LYS A 85 -7.69 0.51 31.41
N GLN A 86 -6.85 -0.52 31.30
CA GLN A 86 -6.46 -1.37 32.43
C GLN A 86 -5.37 -0.76 33.31
N GLY A 87 -4.94 0.47 33.03
CA GLY A 87 -3.88 1.17 33.74
C GLY A 87 -2.47 0.92 33.19
N GLU A 88 -2.34 0.19 32.08
CA GLU A 88 -1.03 -0.04 31.46
C GLU A 88 -0.51 1.23 30.76
N ARG A 89 0.77 1.55 30.97
CA ARG A 89 1.43 2.61 30.23
C ARG A 89 1.96 2.08 28.90
N VAL A 90 1.31 2.43 27.80
CA VAL A 90 1.73 2.09 26.44
C VAL A 90 2.56 3.23 25.82
N LYS A 91 3.54 2.88 24.99
CA LYS A 91 4.33 3.85 24.21
C LYS A 91 3.96 3.75 22.73
N PHE A 92 3.70 4.88 22.11
CA PHE A 92 3.49 4.98 20.67
C PHE A 92 4.70 5.63 20.02
N VAL A 93 5.12 5.07 18.89
CA VAL A 93 6.11 5.66 18.00
C VAL A 93 5.44 5.82 16.66
N VAL A 94 5.40 7.04 16.16
CA VAL A 94 4.83 7.39 14.86
C VAL A 94 5.88 8.22 14.13
N GLY A 95 6.02 7.97 12.83
CA GLY A 95 7.01 8.66 12.01
C GLY A 95 7.06 8.07 10.62
N THR A 96 8.14 8.39 9.91
CA THR A 96 8.44 7.77 8.61
C THR A 96 9.38 6.59 8.81
N GLY A 97 9.06 5.46 8.16
CA GLY A 97 9.74 4.21 8.44
C GLY A 97 11.18 4.11 7.91
N HIS A 98 11.47 4.73 6.76
CA HIS A 98 12.77 4.63 6.08
C HIS A 98 13.28 6.04 5.69
N PRO A 99 14.60 6.32 5.78
CA PRO A 99 15.15 7.64 5.45
C PRO A 99 14.86 8.14 4.03
N GLY A 100 14.64 7.22 3.09
CA GLY A 100 14.25 7.52 1.71
C GLY A 100 12.74 7.72 1.48
N ALA A 101 11.92 7.76 2.53
CA ALA A 101 10.49 8.03 2.39
C ALA A 101 10.25 9.46 1.86
N THR A 102 9.23 9.62 1.01
CA THR A 102 8.93 10.90 0.32
C THR A 102 7.59 11.52 0.68
N CYS A 103 6.80 10.85 1.54
CA CYS A 103 5.49 11.33 2.00
C CYS A 103 5.49 11.56 3.52
N GLN A 104 6.33 12.49 3.99
CA GLN A 104 6.51 12.80 5.40
C GLN A 104 5.29 13.51 6.00
N GLY A 105 4.55 14.27 5.18
CA GLY A 105 3.37 15.03 5.63
C GLY A 105 2.30 14.14 6.26
N ALA A 106 2.07 12.94 5.73
CA ALA A 106 1.11 12.00 6.28
C ALA A 106 1.49 11.51 7.69
N ALA A 107 2.78 11.32 7.97
CA ALA A 107 3.23 10.95 9.31
C ALA A 107 3.04 12.10 10.31
N PHE A 108 3.24 13.35 9.87
CA PHE A 108 2.98 14.52 10.70
C PHE A 108 1.48 14.67 10.99
N GLU A 109 0.64 14.62 9.96
CA GLU A 109 -0.81 14.67 10.08
C GLU A 109 -1.32 13.63 11.09
N TYR A 110 -0.84 12.39 11.01
CA TYR A 110 -1.30 11.27 11.84
C TYR A 110 -0.96 11.43 13.34
N ILE A 111 0.03 12.25 13.71
CA ILE A 111 0.38 12.51 15.12
C ILE A 111 -0.47 13.66 15.69
N THR A 112 -0.90 14.58 14.83
CA THR A 112 -1.55 15.82 15.25
C THR A 112 -3.08 15.77 15.31
N ASN A 113 -3.70 14.75 14.70
CA ASN A 113 -5.15 14.56 14.64
C ASN A 113 -5.63 13.63 15.77
#